data_AF-A0A3Q3FQM3-F1
#
_entry.id   AF-A0A3Q3FQM3-F1
#
_cell.length_a   1.000
_cell.length_b   1.000
_cell.length_c   1.000
_cell.angle_alpha   90.00
_cell.angle_beta   90.00
_cell.angle_gamma   90.00
#
_symmetry.space_group_name_H-M   'P 1'
#
loop_
_entity.id
_entity.type
_entity.pdbx_description
1 polymer ?
#
loop_
_entity_poly.entity_id
_entity_poly.type
_entity_poly.pdbx_seq_one_letter_code
_entity_poly.pdbx_strand_id
1 'polypeptide(L)'
;MSILKKFRLYVEDNWNKCDMVAISLFVVGVSCRMVDGTYEAGRTVLAIDFMVFTLRLIHIFAINKQLGPKIIIVERMMKDVFFFLFFLTVWMIAYGVATQALLHPNDPRIDWVFRRALYRPYLHIFGQIPLEEIDSARMPDMNCTNDSEEIILGLRPPCPNVYANWLVILLLVIFLLVTNVLLMNLLIAMFSYTFQVVQGNTDIFWKFQRYNLIVEYHSRPALAPPFIIISHLSQGLLSLIKRPESKQELLGINLMHIFIKKLLRPST
;
A
#
# COMPACT_ATOMS: atom_id res chain seq x y z
N MET A 1 1.34 -36.40 4.56
CA MET A 1 0.71 -35.14 5.03
C MET A 1 -0.48 -34.84 4.12
N SER A 2 -1.70 -34.75 4.66
CA SER A 2 -2.90 -34.54 3.83
C SER A 2 -2.84 -33.22 3.06
N ILE A 3 -3.44 -33.17 1.87
CA ILE A 3 -3.44 -32.00 0.98
C ILE A 3 -3.99 -30.76 1.69
N LEU A 4 -5.02 -30.95 2.52
CA LEU A 4 -5.59 -29.91 3.39
C LEU A 4 -4.58 -29.26 4.33
N LYS A 5 -3.66 -30.04 4.93
CA LYS A 5 -2.61 -29.49 5.79
C LYS A 5 -1.61 -28.64 5.00
N LYS A 6 -1.26 -29.04 3.77
CA LYS A 6 -0.37 -28.27 2.90
C LYS A 6 -1.03 -26.97 2.44
N PHE A 7 -2.31 -27.01 2.07
CA PHE A 7 -3.06 -25.83 1.67
C PHE A 7 -3.21 -24.83 2.83
N ARG A 8 -3.53 -25.33 4.04
CA ARG A 8 -3.61 -24.47 5.23
C ARG A 8 -2.28 -23.77 5.52
N LEU A 9 -1.16 -24.49 5.41
CA LEU A 9 0.18 -23.94 5.62
C LEU A 9 0.56 -22.93 4.53
N TYR A 10 0.13 -23.14 3.29
CA TYR A 10 0.32 -22.18 2.20
C TYR A 10 -0.45 -20.87 2.43
N VAL A 11 -1.71 -20.98 2.87
CA VAL A 11 -2.58 -19.83 3.16
C VAL A 11 -2.17 -19.11 4.45
N GLU A 12 -1.34 -19.68 5.30
CA GLU A 12 -0.89 -19.02 6.53
C GLU A 12 0.07 -17.84 6.25
N ASP A 13 0.89 -17.96 5.20
CA ASP A 13 1.83 -16.92 4.78
C ASP A 13 1.11 -15.70 4.16
N ASN A 14 1.37 -14.52 4.72
CA ASN A 14 0.77 -13.26 4.28
C ASN A 14 1.16 -12.89 2.84
N TRP A 15 2.34 -13.27 2.38
CA TRP A 15 2.77 -13.01 1.01
C TRP A 15 2.03 -13.88 0.01
N ASN A 16 1.77 -15.14 0.36
CA ASN A 16 0.97 -16.04 -0.48
C ASN A 16 -0.50 -15.63 -0.53
N LYS A 17 -1.05 -15.07 0.56
CA LYS A 17 -2.39 -14.44 0.54
C LYS A 17 -2.43 -13.27 -0.45
N CYS A 18 -1.41 -12.40 -0.45
CA CYS A 18 -1.30 -11.28 -1.38
C CYS A 18 -1.27 -11.76 -2.84
N ASP A 19 -0.47 -12.80 -3.13
CA ASP A 19 -0.41 -13.40 -4.46
C ASP A 19 -1.74 -14.02 -4.91
N MET A 20 -2.42 -14.73 -4.00
CA MET A 20 -3.75 -15.29 -4.27
C MET A 20 -4.76 -14.19 -4.61
N VAL A 21 -4.72 -13.08 -3.87
CA VAL A 21 -5.58 -11.91 -4.14
C VAL A 21 -5.25 -11.31 -5.50
N ALA A 22 -3.97 -11.08 -5.83
CA ALA A 22 -3.56 -10.56 -7.13
C ALA A 22 -4.02 -11.46 -8.29
N ILE A 23 -3.78 -12.77 -8.21
CA ILE A 23 -4.22 -13.71 -9.25
C ILE A 23 -5.75 -13.72 -9.38
N SER A 24 -6.49 -13.64 -8.26
CA SER A 24 -7.94 -13.58 -8.31
C SER A 24 -8.46 -12.29 -8.96
N LEU A 25 -7.85 -11.14 -8.65
CA LEU A 25 -8.18 -9.84 -9.25
C LEU A 25 -7.88 -9.84 -10.75
N PHE A 26 -6.76 -10.42 -11.17
CA PHE A 26 -6.42 -10.59 -12.57
C PHE A 26 -7.47 -11.40 -13.33
N VAL A 27 -7.87 -12.57 -12.80
CA VAL A 27 -8.90 -13.42 -13.43
C VAL A 27 -10.23 -12.68 -13.54
N VAL A 28 -10.65 -11.96 -12.48
CA VAL A 28 -11.86 -11.14 -12.50
C VAL A 28 -11.75 -10.01 -13.53
N GLY A 29 -10.62 -9.30 -13.56
CA GLY A 29 -10.37 -8.20 -14.49
C GLY A 29 -10.40 -8.65 -15.96
N VAL A 30 -9.78 -9.79 -16.28
CA VAL A 30 -9.82 -10.39 -17.62
C VAL A 30 -11.24 -10.85 -17.97
N SER A 31 -11.95 -11.49 -17.03
CA SER A 31 -13.32 -11.95 -17.26
C SER A 31 -14.28 -10.79 -17.55
N CYS A 32 -14.21 -9.70 -16.76
CA CYS A 32 -14.98 -8.48 -16.99
C CYS A 32 -14.61 -7.79 -18.31
N ARG A 33 -13.37 -7.93 -18.77
CA ARG A 33 -12.92 -7.38 -20.06
C ARG A 33 -13.49 -8.15 -21.26
N MET A 34 -13.82 -9.43 -21.12
CA MET A 34 -14.39 -10.26 -22.20
C MET A 34 -15.88 -9.96 -22.45
N VAL A 35 -16.54 -9.22 -21.55
CA VAL A 35 -17.95 -8.85 -21.66
C VAL A 35 -18.05 -7.38 -22.07
N ASP A 36 -18.68 -7.11 -23.21
CA ASP A 36 -18.79 -5.75 -23.79
C ASP A 36 -19.39 -4.72 -22.79
N GLY A 37 -20.35 -5.15 -21.97
CA GLY A 37 -20.99 -4.29 -20.97
C GLY A 37 -20.10 -3.88 -19.78
N THR A 38 -18.98 -4.56 -19.54
CA THR A 38 -18.09 -4.30 -18.38
C THR A 38 -16.65 -3.98 -18.78
N TYR A 39 -16.42 -3.60 -20.04
CA TYR A 39 -15.08 -3.37 -20.57
C TYR A 39 -14.28 -2.30 -19.79
N GLU A 40 -14.88 -1.14 -19.51
CA GLU A 40 -14.22 -0.05 -18.76
C GLU A 40 -13.96 -0.41 -17.29
N ALA A 41 -14.87 -1.17 -16.69
CA ALA A 41 -14.67 -1.70 -15.34
C ALA A 41 -13.50 -2.70 -15.32
N GLY A 42 -13.42 -3.61 -16.30
CA GLY A 42 -12.31 -4.55 -16.46
C GLY A 42 -10.97 -3.84 -16.64
N ARG A 43 -10.92 -2.76 -17.45
CA ARG A 43 -9.72 -1.92 -17.59
C ARG A 43 -9.27 -1.32 -16.26
N THR A 44 -10.21 -0.80 -15.47
CA THR A 44 -9.91 -0.17 -14.17
C THR A 44 -9.40 -1.20 -13.17
N VAL A 45 -10.01 -2.39 -13.12
CA VAL A 45 -9.56 -3.50 -12.25
C VAL A 45 -8.15 -3.95 -12.63
N LEU A 46 -7.85 -4.12 -13.92
CA LEU A 46 -6.51 -4.51 -14.38
C LEU A 46 -5.43 -3.45 -14.09
N ALA A 47 -5.80 -2.16 -14.07
CA ALA A 47 -4.87 -1.10 -13.68
C ALA A 47 -4.49 -1.17 -12.19
N ILE A 48 -5.47 -1.44 -11.32
CA ILE A 48 -5.23 -1.66 -9.88
C ILE A 48 -4.44 -2.95 -9.67
N ASP A 49 -4.78 -4.00 -10.39
CA ASP A 49 -4.10 -5.29 -10.33
C ASP A 49 -2.61 -5.17 -10.67
N PHE A 50 -2.26 -4.39 -11.70
CA PHE A 50 -0.86 -4.08 -12.03
C PHE A 50 -0.11 -3.42 -10.86
N MET A 51 -0.76 -2.52 -10.11
CA MET A 51 -0.14 -1.94 -8.90
C MET A 51 0.16 -3.03 -7.85
N VAL A 52 -0.76 -3.97 -7.63
CA VAL A 52 -0.54 -5.09 -6.68
C VAL A 52 0.60 -6.00 -7.17
N PHE A 53 0.65 -6.32 -8.47
CA PHE A 53 1.76 -7.10 -9.04
C PHE A 53 3.12 -6.40 -8.93
N THR A 54 3.16 -5.07 -9.09
CA THR A 54 4.42 -4.33 -8.90
C THR A 54 4.86 -4.29 -7.44
N LEU A 55 3.94 -4.27 -6.47
CA LEU A 55 4.30 -4.43 -5.04
C LEU A 55 4.98 -5.78 -4.77
N ARG A 56 4.66 -6.85 -5.53
CA ARG A 56 5.34 -8.14 -5.42
C ARG A 56 6.83 -8.07 -5.76
N LEU A 57 7.25 -7.11 -6.59
CA LEU A 57 8.68 -6.90 -6.88
C LEU A 57 9.47 -6.49 -5.64
N ILE A 58 8.85 -5.81 -4.67
CA ILE A 58 9.49 -5.45 -3.40
C ILE A 58 9.95 -6.70 -2.65
N HIS A 59 9.14 -7.76 -2.65
CA HIS A 59 9.50 -9.05 -2.04
C HIS A 59 10.69 -9.71 -2.74
N ILE A 60 10.78 -9.61 -4.07
CA ILE A 60 11.93 -10.13 -4.83
C ILE A 60 13.19 -9.32 -4.49
N PHE A 61 13.08 -7.99 -4.42
CA PHE A 61 14.20 -7.10 -4.07
C PHE A 61 14.65 -7.25 -2.63
N ALA A 62 13.84 -7.84 -1.74
CA ALA A 62 14.23 -8.15 -0.36
C ALA A 62 15.43 -9.11 -0.25
N ILE A 63 15.71 -9.89 -1.31
CA ILE A 63 16.87 -10.79 -1.39
C ILE A 63 18.19 -10.03 -1.55
N ASN A 64 18.15 -8.81 -2.11
CA ASN A 64 19.35 -8.05 -2.40
C ASN A 64 20.06 -7.59 -1.12
N LYS A 65 21.39 -7.68 -1.09
CA LYS A 65 22.24 -7.32 0.06
C LYS A 65 22.08 -5.88 0.53
N GLN A 66 21.83 -4.95 -0.39
CA GLN A 66 21.75 -3.52 -0.07
C GLN A 66 20.32 -3.03 0.20
N LEU A 67 19.31 -3.68 -0.40
CA LEU A 67 17.90 -3.25 -0.32
C LEU A 67 17.10 -4.05 0.70
N GLY A 68 17.43 -5.32 0.91
CA GLY A 68 16.71 -6.20 1.82
C GLY A 68 16.62 -5.71 3.26
N PRO A 69 17.75 -5.35 3.91
CA PRO A 69 17.71 -4.80 5.26
C PRO A 69 16.82 -3.56 5.37
N LYS A 70 16.85 -2.67 4.38
CA LYS A 70 16.02 -1.45 4.35
C LYS A 70 14.53 -1.78 4.25
N ILE A 71 14.15 -2.77 3.44
CA ILE A 71 12.75 -3.20 3.30
C ILE A 71 12.22 -3.78 4.63
N ILE A 72 13.03 -4.60 5.32
CA ILE A 72 12.67 -5.16 6.64
C ILE A 72 12.48 -4.06 7.69
N ILE A 73 13.29 -3.01 7.65
CA ILE A 73 13.15 -1.85 8.53
C ILE A 73 11.81 -1.14 8.27
N VAL A 74 11.49 -0.87 7.00
CA VAL A 74 10.21 -0.24 6.61
C VAL A 74 9.01 -1.05 7.10
N GLU A 75 9.04 -2.38 6.92
CA GLU A 75 7.96 -3.27 7.40
C GLU A 75 7.73 -3.14 8.91
N ARG A 76 8.81 -3.00 9.70
CA ARG A 76 8.71 -2.84 11.15
C ARG A 76 8.22 -1.45 11.56
N MET A 77 8.59 -0.40 10.83
CA MET A 77 8.14 0.98 11.06
C MET A 77 6.65 1.18 10.74
N MET A 78 6.02 0.28 9.97
CA MET A 78 4.58 0.37 9.66
C MET A 78 3.69 0.38 10.91
N LYS A 79 4.11 -0.28 12.00
CA LYS A 79 3.35 -0.23 13.28
C LYS A 79 3.29 1.18 13.85
N ASP A 80 4.38 1.93 13.76
CA ASP A 80 4.44 3.32 14.20
C ASP A 80 3.56 4.21 13.31
N VAL A 81 3.53 3.92 12.00
CA VAL A 81 2.63 4.60 11.04
C VAL A 81 1.17 4.40 11.39
N PHE A 82 0.75 3.18 11.73
CA PHE A 82 -0.64 2.91 12.07
C PHE A 82 -1.08 3.69 13.32
N PHE A 83 -0.24 3.73 14.36
CA PHE A 83 -0.51 4.51 15.57
C PHE A 83 -0.61 6.00 15.25
N PHE A 84 0.31 6.53 14.44
CA PHE A 84 0.28 7.91 14.00
C PHE A 84 -0.98 8.25 13.18
N LEU A 85 -1.33 7.41 12.21
CA LEU A 85 -2.49 7.58 11.34
C LEU A 85 -3.79 7.66 12.16
N PHE A 86 -3.87 6.93 13.27
CA PHE A 86 -5.02 7.00 14.18
C PHE A 86 -5.21 8.41 14.75
N PHE A 87 -4.19 9.01 15.36
CA PHE A 87 -4.27 10.37 15.88
C PHE A 87 -4.54 11.39 14.78
N LEU A 88 -3.86 11.24 13.64
CA LEU A 88 -4.06 12.12 12.50
C LEU A 88 -5.50 12.08 12.00
N THR A 89 -6.09 10.88 11.90
CA THR A 89 -7.47 10.71 11.42
C THR A 89 -8.49 11.32 12.37
N VAL A 90 -8.34 11.09 13.68
CA VAL A 90 -9.24 11.68 14.70
C VAL A 90 -9.17 13.21 14.64
N TRP A 91 -7.96 13.78 14.57
CA TRP A 91 -7.77 15.22 14.49
C TRP A 91 -8.29 15.82 13.19
N MET A 92 -8.03 15.15 12.07
CA MET A 92 -8.47 15.56 10.74
C MET A 92 -10.00 15.58 10.62
N ILE A 93 -10.69 14.56 11.15
CA ILE A 93 -12.16 14.51 11.17
C ILE A 93 -12.72 15.67 11.99
N ALA A 94 -12.16 15.92 13.19
CA ALA A 94 -12.62 17.02 14.04
C ALA A 94 -12.51 18.38 13.35
N TYR A 95 -11.34 18.69 12.76
CA TYR A 95 -11.12 19.93 12.02
C TYR A 95 -11.98 20.03 10.76
N GLY A 96 -12.05 18.95 9.98
CA GLY A 96 -12.74 18.94 8.69
C GLY A 96 -14.25 19.06 8.81
N VAL A 97 -14.85 18.34 9.76
CA VAL A 97 -16.30 18.43 10.03
C VAL A 97 -16.66 19.80 10.62
N ALA A 98 -15.86 20.34 11.54
CA ALA A 98 -16.08 21.67 12.10
C ALA A 98 -16.00 22.76 11.02
N THR A 99 -14.99 22.70 10.15
CA THR A 99 -14.82 23.66 9.04
C THR A 99 -15.95 23.57 8.02
N GLN A 100 -16.37 22.34 7.67
CA GLN A 100 -17.51 22.12 6.77
C GLN A 100 -18.82 22.67 7.36
N ALA A 101 -19.07 22.46 8.65
CA ALA A 101 -20.26 22.96 9.33
C ALA A 101 -20.29 24.50 9.41
N LEU A 102 -19.13 25.13 9.60
CA LEU A 102 -19.01 26.60 9.68
C LEU A 102 -19.15 27.27 8.30
N LEU A 103 -18.53 26.72 7.25
CA LEU A 103 -18.56 27.34 5.91
C LEU A 103 -19.79 26.95 5.09
N HIS A 104 -20.24 25.69 5.15
CA HIS A 104 -21.32 25.17 4.31
C HIS A 104 -22.29 24.29 5.12
N PRO A 105 -23.12 24.89 6.00
CA PRO A 105 -23.98 24.14 6.92
C PRO A 105 -25.04 23.27 6.22
N ASN A 106 -25.52 23.69 5.04
CA ASN A 106 -26.67 23.09 4.36
C ASN A 106 -26.34 22.52 2.97
N ASP A 107 -25.13 21.99 2.73
CA ASP A 107 -24.80 21.35 1.44
C ASP A 107 -25.43 19.94 1.37
N PRO A 108 -26.41 19.67 0.49
CA PRO A 108 -27.12 18.38 0.44
C PRO A 108 -26.29 17.27 -0.22
N ARG A 109 -25.16 17.59 -0.87
CA ARG A 109 -24.38 16.64 -1.67
C ARG A 109 -23.37 15.90 -0.79
N ILE A 110 -23.71 14.66 -0.43
CA ILE A 110 -22.88 13.81 0.45
C ILE A 110 -21.44 13.65 -0.07
N ASP A 111 -21.25 13.44 -1.38
CA ASP A 111 -19.91 13.27 -1.97
C ASP A 111 -19.02 14.51 -1.78
N TRP A 112 -19.61 15.71 -1.90
CA TRP A 112 -18.91 16.96 -1.68
C TRP A 112 -18.60 17.22 -0.21
N VAL A 113 -19.53 16.86 0.69
CA VAL A 113 -19.32 16.94 2.14
C VAL A 113 -18.14 16.06 2.55
N PHE A 114 -18.08 14.81 2.10
CA PHE A 114 -16.93 13.92 2.40
C PHE A 114 -15.62 14.46 1.83
N ARG A 115 -15.63 14.95 0.59
CA ARG A 115 -14.45 15.53 -0.04
C ARG A 115 -13.93 16.76 0.72
N ARG A 116 -14.83 17.63 1.19
CA ARG A 116 -14.46 18.84 1.96
C ARG A 116 -14.05 18.50 3.39
N ALA A 117 -14.71 17.54 4.04
CA ALA A 117 -14.45 17.19 5.43
C ALA A 117 -13.22 16.28 5.63
N LEU A 118 -12.82 15.48 4.64
CA LEU A 118 -11.67 14.56 4.78
C LEU A 118 -10.53 14.93 3.83
N TYR A 119 -10.82 15.00 2.53
CA TYR A 119 -9.78 15.13 1.51
C TYR A 119 -9.09 16.50 1.53
N ARG A 120 -9.82 17.60 1.76
CA ARG A 120 -9.21 18.94 1.87
C ARG A 120 -8.30 19.11 3.10
N PRO A 121 -8.73 18.79 4.34
CA PRO A 121 -7.85 18.75 5.51
C PRO A 121 -6.58 17.94 5.31
N TYR A 122 -6.67 16.80 4.62
CA TYR A 122 -5.51 16.00 4.27
C TYR A 122 -4.50 16.78 3.40
N LEU A 123 -4.97 17.52 2.39
CA LEU A 123 -4.12 18.36 1.53
C LEU A 123 -3.50 19.55 2.29
N HIS A 124 -4.17 20.10 3.29
CA HIS A 124 -3.63 21.18 4.12
C HIS A 124 -2.33 20.77 4.83
N ILE A 125 -2.20 19.49 5.23
CA ILE A 125 -0.97 18.94 5.84
C ILE A 125 0.23 19.10 4.89
N PHE A 126 0.01 18.95 3.58
CA PHE A 126 1.04 19.09 2.55
C PHE A 126 1.22 20.54 2.05
N GLY A 127 0.56 21.51 2.67
CA GLY A 127 0.69 22.93 2.34
C GLY A 127 -0.17 23.40 1.17
N GLN A 128 -1.08 22.57 0.64
CA GLN A 128 -2.04 22.98 -0.39
C GLN A 128 -3.28 23.58 0.28
N ILE A 129 -3.24 24.87 0.60
CA ILE A 129 -4.33 25.56 1.32
C ILE A 129 -5.02 26.56 0.37
N PRO A 130 -6.25 26.30 -0.09
CA PRO A 130 -7.01 27.23 -0.92
C PRO A 130 -7.58 28.36 -0.06
N LEU A 131 -6.75 29.36 0.25
CA LEU A 131 -7.15 30.54 1.04
C LEU A 131 -8.30 31.32 0.40
N GLU A 132 -8.41 31.31 -0.93
CA GLU A 132 -9.49 31.96 -1.69
C GLU A 132 -10.87 31.34 -1.45
N GLU A 133 -10.94 30.13 -0.90
CA GLU A 133 -12.20 29.43 -0.59
C GLU A 133 -12.53 29.41 0.90
N ILE A 134 -11.60 29.82 1.76
CA ILE A 134 -11.75 29.75 3.22
C ILE A 134 -11.82 31.14 3.81
N ASP A 135 -10.95 32.05 3.37
CA ASP A 135 -10.88 33.42 3.89
C ASP A 135 -11.85 34.35 3.15
N SER A 136 -12.89 34.80 3.86
CA SER A 136 -13.87 35.76 3.33
C SER A 136 -13.25 37.07 2.82
N ALA A 137 -12.08 37.46 3.30
CA ALA A 137 -11.39 38.67 2.80
C ALA A 137 -10.74 38.48 1.42
N ARG A 138 -10.52 37.22 1.00
CA ARG A 138 -9.87 36.85 -0.26
C ARG A 138 -10.80 36.12 -1.23
N MET A 139 -12.03 35.81 -0.80
CA MET A 139 -13.03 35.16 -1.64
C MET A 139 -13.39 36.06 -2.83
N PRO A 140 -13.33 35.55 -4.07
CA PRO A 140 -13.82 36.29 -5.22
C PRO A 140 -15.34 36.35 -5.23
N ASP A 141 -15.89 37.43 -5.79
CA ASP A 141 -17.33 37.53 -6.04
C ASP A 141 -17.75 36.43 -7.03
N MET A 142 -18.59 35.51 -6.57
CA MET A 142 -19.07 34.36 -7.34
C MET A 142 -20.60 34.28 -7.30
N ASN A 143 -21.21 33.93 -8.43
CA ASN A 143 -22.65 33.69 -8.52
C ASN A 143 -23.01 32.38 -7.79
N CYS A 144 -23.26 32.48 -6.49
CA CYS A 144 -23.64 31.37 -5.62
C CYS A 144 -25.15 31.37 -5.33
N THR A 145 -25.67 30.24 -4.83
CA THR A 145 -27.08 30.09 -4.46
C THR A 145 -27.21 29.41 -3.10
N ASN A 146 -28.33 29.65 -2.42
CA ASN A 146 -28.72 28.93 -1.19
C ASN A 146 -29.83 27.91 -1.46
N ASP A 147 -30.36 27.85 -2.68
CA ASP A 147 -31.43 26.94 -3.05
C ASP A 147 -30.90 25.51 -3.23
N SER A 148 -31.44 24.58 -2.44
CA SER A 148 -30.99 23.19 -2.42
C SER A 148 -31.14 22.48 -3.77
N GLU A 149 -32.18 22.77 -4.54
CA GLU A 149 -32.42 22.15 -5.86
C GLU A 149 -31.36 22.56 -6.89
N GLU A 150 -31.01 23.85 -6.96
CA GLU A 150 -29.96 24.36 -7.86
C GLU A 150 -28.59 23.75 -7.53
N ILE A 151 -28.31 23.52 -6.24
CA ILE A 151 -27.06 22.92 -5.76
C ILE A 151 -26.97 21.44 -6.15
N ILE A 152 -28.06 20.67 -5.99
CA ILE A 152 -28.12 19.25 -6.32
C ILE A 152 -27.96 19.05 -7.83
N LEU A 153 -28.61 19.88 -8.64
CA LEU A 153 -28.50 19.84 -10.10
C LEU A 153 -27.15 20.36 -10.61
N GLY A 154 -26.32 20.96 -9.74
CA GLY A 154 -24.99 21.46 -10.10
C GLY A 154 -25.00 22.71 -10.97
N LEU A 155 -26.10 23.48 -10.99
CA LEU A 155 -26.19 24.73 -11.75
C LEU A 155 -25.31 25.81 -11.13
N ARG A 156 -25.31 25.91 -9.80
CA ARG A 156 -24.56 26.92 -9.03
C ARG A 156 -23.98 26.33 -7.73
N PRO A 157 -22.82 26.84 -7.27
CA PRO A 157 -22.23 26.41 -6.00
C PRO A 157 -22.98 26.97 -4.79
N PRO A 158 -22.93 26.28 -3.62
CA PRO A 158 -23.49 26.79 -2.38
C PRO A 158 -22.71 28.02 -1.89
N CYS A 159 -23.41 29.06 -1.45
CA CYS A 159 -22.75 30.22 -0.84
C CYS A 159 -22.05 29.84 0.48
N PRO A 160 -20.83 30.32 0.71
CA PRO A 160 -20.16 30.15 2.01
C PRO A 160 -20.81 31.06 3.07
N ASN A 161 -20.88 30.57 4.31
CA ASN A 161 -21.33 31.37 5.44
C ASN A 161 -20.15 32.17 6.02
N VAL A 162 -20.30 33.50 6.06
CA VAL A 162 -19.25 34.43 6.49
C VAL A 162 -19.31 34.76 7.99
N TYR A 163 -20.39 34.37 8.68
CA TYR A 163 -20.67 34.79 10.07
C TYR A 163 -19.52 34.51 11.05
N ALA A 164 -18.96 33.30 11.01
CA ALA A 164 -17.90 32.86 11.93
C ALA A 164 -16.58 32.57 11.20
N ASN A 165 -16.27 33.29 10.12
CA ASN A 165 -15.05 33.05 9.35
C ASN A 165 -13.77 33.17 10.20
N TRP A 166 -13.72 34.12 11.15
CA TRP A 166 -12.56 34.27 12.05
C TRP A 166 -12.23 32.97 12.81
N LEU A 167 -13.25 32.19 13.18
CA LEU A 167 -13.09 30.92 13.87
C LEU A 167 -12.55 29.85 12.93
N VAL A 168 -12.96 29.85 11.66
CA VAL A 168 -12.44 28.94 10.63
C VAL A 168 -10.95 29.18 10.40
N ILE A 169 -10.53 30.44 10.30
CA ILE A 169 -9.11 30.80 10.17
C ILE A 169 -8.32 30.41 11.42
N LEU A 170 -8.88 30.62 12.62
CA LEU A 170 -8.26 30.19 13.87
C LEU A 170 -8.10 28.67 13.93
N LEU A 171 -9.13 27.90 13.54
CA LEU A 171 -9.08 26.44 13.45
C LEU A 171 -8.04 25.97 12.44
N LEU A 172 -7.91 26.65 11.30
CA LEU A 172 -6.87 26.35 10.30
C LEU A 172 -5.46 26.52 10.89
N VAL A 173 -5.19 27.63 11.59
CA VAL A 173 -3.88 27.87 12.21
C VAL A 173 -3.56 26.82 13.27
N ILE A 174 -4.52 26.51 14.15
CA ILE A 174 -4.35 25.47 15.17
C ILE A 174 -4.16 24.10 14.52
N PHE A 175 -4.93 23.78 13.48
CA PHE A 175 -4.80 22.53 12.75
C PHE A 175 -3.38 22.37 12.19
N LEU A 176 -2.86 23.39 11.48
CA LEU A 176 -1.51 23.35 10.90
C LEU A 176 -0.42 23.26 11.97
N LEU A 177 -0.59 23.94 13.12
CA LEU A 177 0.35 23.84 14.23
C LEU A 177 0.39 22.40 14.77
N VAL A 178 -0.78 21.82 15.05
CA VAL A 178 -0.85 20.45 15.60
C VAL A 178 -0.37 19.42 14.59
N THR A 179 -0.75 19.52 13.30
CA THR A 179 -0.33 18.53 12.31
C THR A 179 1.13 18.68 11.93
N ASN A 180 1.55 19.88 11.51
CA ASN A 180 2.85 20.05 10.84
C ASN A 180 3.98 20.29 11.84
N VAL A 181 3.71 20.98 12.96
CA VAL A 181 4.75 21.26 13.97
C VAL A 181 4.81 20.15 15.02
N LEU A 182 3.68 19.60 15.45
CA LEU A 182 3.67 18.56 16.48
C LEU A 182 3.66 17.15 15.88
N LEU A 183 2.60 16.75 15.19
CA LEU A 183 2.40 15.37 14.75
C LEU A 183 3.47 14.91 13.75
N MET A 184 3.72 15.65 12.67
CA MET A 184 4.71 15.26 11.65
C MET A 184 6.13 15.15 12.24
N ASN A 185 6.53 16.06 13.12
CA ASN A 185 7.84 16.01 13.77
C ASN A 185 7.95 14.84 14.76
N LEU A 186 6.88 14.51 15.46
CA LEU A 186 6.83 13.30 16.29
C LEU A 186 6.93 12.03 15.45
N LEU A 187 6.28 11.96 14.28
CA LEU A 187 6.41 10.81 13.37
C LEU A 187 7.85 10.64 12.92
N ILE A 188 8.52 11.72 12.53
CA ILE A 188 9.95 11.70 12.15
C ILE A 188 10.81 11.22 13.32
N ALA A 189 10.53 11.68 14.54
CA ALA A 189 11.27 11.26 15.74
C ALA A 189 11.08 9.76 16.04
N MET A 190 9.84 9.26 15.98
CA MET A 190 9.51 7.85 16.17
C MET A 190 10.17 6.98 15.09
N PHE A 191 10.11 7.43 13.84
CA PHE A 191 10.79 6.75 12.75
C PHE A 191 12.30 6.70 12.94
N SER A 192 12.93 7.79 13.37
CA SER A 192 14.36 7.82 13.66
C SER A 192 14.73 6.85 14.79
N TYR A 193 13.96 6.82 15.86
CA TYR A 193 14.14 5.90 16.98
C TYR A 193 14.01 4.44 16.55
N THR A 194 12.90 4.08 15.90
CA THR A 194 12.68 2.71 15.42
C THR A 194 13.71 2.31 14.37
N PHE A 195 14.11 3.21 13.48
CA PHE A 195 15.16 2.95 12.50
C PHE A 195 16.47 2.56 13.18
N GLN A 196 16.92 3.31 14.21
CA GLN A 196 18.14 3.00 14.95
C GLN A 196 18.06 1.67 15.70
N VAL A 197 16.95 1.42 16.40
CA VAL A 197 16.76 0.18 17.18
C VAL A 197 16.68 -1.05 16.27
N VAL A 198 15.96 -0.95 15.15
CA VAL A 198 15.78 -2.05 14.22
C VAL A 198 17.07 -2.31 13.44
N GLN A 199 17.79 -1.27 13.00
CA GLN A 199 19.04 -1.40 12.25
C GLN A 199 20.08 -2.27 12.98
N GLY A 200 20.21 -2.13 14.31
CA GLY A 200 21.17 -2.91 15.11
C GLY A 200 20.98 -4.43 15.06
N ASN A 201 19.77 -4.91 14.77
CA ASN A 201 19.43 -6.33 14.70
C ASN A 201 19.08 -6.82 13.28
N THR A 202 18.95 -5.91 12.31
CA THR A 202 18.40 -6.22 10.97
C THR A 202 19.29 -7.18 10.18
N ASP A 203 20.61 -7.11 10.34
CA ASP A 203 21.55 -7.96 9.58
C ASP A 203 21.36 -9.45 9.87
N ILE A 204 21.01 -9.82 11.11
CA ILE A 204 20.76 -11.21 11.50
C ILE A 204 19.44 -11.68 10.88
N PHE A 205 18.38 -10.89 11.04
CA PHE A 205 17.06 -11.19 10.47
C PHE A 205 17.11 -11.29 8.93
N TRP A 206 17.82 -10.38 8.28
CA TRP A 206 17.99 -10.39 6.84
C TRP A 206 18.76 -11.61 6.35
N LYS A 207 19.87 -11.98 7.03
CA LYS A 207 20.61 -13.21 6.68
C LYS A 207 19.73 -14.45 6.80
N PHE A 208 18.89 -14.52 7.83
CA PHE A 208 17.94 -15.62 8.02
C PHE A 208 16.85 -15.65 6.92
N GLN A 209 16.22 -14.52 6.62
CA GLN A 209 15.22 -14.43 5.55
C GLN A 209 15.83 -14.75 4.18
N ARG A 210 17.04 -14.27 3.90
CA ARG A 210 17.77 -14.57 2.68
C ARG A 210 18.05 -16.07 2.55
N TYR A 211 18.43 -16.74 3.64
CA TYR A 211 18.63 -18.19 3.61
C TYR A 211 17.36 -18.93 3.21
N ASN A 212 16.22 -18.63 3.84
CA ASN A 212 14.95 -19.26 3.52
C ASN A 212 14.54 -19.06 2.06
N LEU A 213 14.69 -17.82 1.55
CA LEU A 213 14.41 -17.52 0.15
C LEU A 213 15.33 -18.29 -0.79
N ILE A 214 16.64 -18.37 -0.52
CA ILE A 214 17.58 -19.12 -1.37
C ILE A 214 17.22 -20.61 -1.41
N VAL A 215 16.88 -21.21 -0.27
CA VAL A 215 16.43 -22.62 -0.20
C VAL A 215 15.18 -22.83 -1.04
N GLU A 216 14.22 -21.90 -0.95
CA GLU A 216 13.00 -21.94 -1.75
C GLU A 216 13.31 -21.83 -3.25
N TYR A 217 14.10 -20.84 -3.69
CA TYR A 217 14.49 -20.66 -5.09
C TYR A 217 15.25 -21.86 -5.65
N HIS A 218 16.10 -22.49 -4.84
CA HIS A 218 16.83 -23.70 -5.26
C HIS A 218 15.90 -24.89 -5.52
N SER A 219 14.76 -24.97 -4.83
CA SER A 219 13.77 -26.03 -5.04
C SER A 219 12.93 -25.83 -6.31
N ARG A 220 12.94 -24.62 -6.91
CA ARG A 220 12.17 -24.29 -8.11
C ARG A 220 12.91 -24.71 -9.39
N PRO A 221 12.19 -25.05 -10.48
CA PRO A 221 12.82 -25.35 -11.76
C PRO A 221 13.60 -24.14 -12.28
N ALA A 222 14.77 -24.39 -12.90
CA ALA A 222 15.73 -23.35 -13.28
C ALA A 222 15.29 -22.44 -14.45
N LEU A 223 14.18 -22.77 -15.12
CA LEU A 223 13.71 -21.99 -16.26
C LEU A 223 13.04 -20.69 -15.81
N ALA A 224 13.31 -19.60 -16.54
CA ALA A 224 12.67 -18.31 -16.30
C ALA A 224 11.13 -18.44 -16.38
N PRO A 225 10.37 -17.59 -15.64
CA PRO A 225 8.90 -17.63 -15.63
C PRO A 225 8.21 -17.78 -17.00
N PRO A 226 8.62 -17.10 -18.09
CA PRO A 226 7.96 -17.31 -19.40
C PRO A 226 8.13 -18.73 -19.96
N PHE A 227 9.17 -19.47 -19.57
CA PHE A 227 9.46 -20.82 -20.09
C PHE A 227 9.14 -21.93 -19.06
N ILE A 228 8.60 -21.59 -17.89
CA ILE A 228 8.33 -22.55 -16.81
C ILE A 228 7.25 -23.57 -17.18
N ILE A 229 6.34 -23.20 -18.09
CA ILE A 229 5.26 -24.06 -18.59
C ILE A 229 5.83 -25.32 -19.26
N ILE A 230 6.94 -25.18 -19.99
CA ILE A 230 7.65 -26.30 -20.66
C ILE A 230 8.27 -27.25 -19.62
N SER A 231 8.82 -26.71 -18.53
CA SER A 231 9.36 -27.50 -17.42
C SER A 231 8.26 -28.32 -16.74
N HIS A 232 7.09 -27.73 -16.47
CA HIS A 232 5.98 -28.45 -15.84
C HIS A 232 5.34 -29.47 -16.78
N LEU A 233 5.20 -29.16 -18.08
CA LEU A 233 4.73 -30.10 -19.10
C LEU A 233 5.66 -31.30 -19.23
N SER A 234 6.98 -31.09 -19.31
CA SER A 234 7.95 -32.19 -19.38
C SER A 234 7.95 -33.05 -18.12
N GLN A 235 7.87 -32.46 -16.92
CA GLN A 235 7.74 -33.20 -15.65
C GLN A 235 6.42 -33.97 -15.56
N GLY A 236 5.31 -33.41 -16.02
CA GLY A 236 4.01 -34.07 -16.11
C GLY A 236 4.01 -35.23 -17.10
N LEU A 237 4.68 -35.06 -18.25
CA LEU A 237 4.85 -36.13 -19.25
C LEU A 237 5.76 -37.25 -18.71
N LEU A 238 6.85 -36.90 -18.04
CA LEU A 238 7.76 -37.85 -17.41
C LEU A 238 7.12 -38.61 -16.24
N SER A 239 6.22 -37.99 -15.47
CA SER A 239 5.48 -38.68 -14.40
C SER A 239 4.38 -39.61 -14.94
N LEU A 240 3.83 -39.30 -16.13
CA LEU A 240 2.95 -40.20 -16.88
C LEU A 240 3.73 -41.38 -17.52
N ILE A 241 5.02 -41.20 -17.85
CA ILE A 241 5.84 -42.21 -18.56
C ILE A 241 6.76 -43.03 -17.63
N LYS A 242 7.15 -42.52 -16.43
CA LYS A 242 8.06 -43.21 -15.48
C LYS A 242 7.60 -43.08 -14.02
N ARG A 243 7.63 -44.21 -13.28
CA ARG A 243 7.75 -44.21 -11.80
C ARG A 243 9.05 -43.48 -11.39
N PRO A 244 9.06 -42.75 -10.26
CA PRO A 244 9.98 -41.64 -10.02
C PRO A 244 11.41 -42.12 -9.76
N GLU A 245 12.40 -41.59 -10.48
CA GLU A 245 13.81 -41.72 -10.11
C GLU A 245 14.38 -40.38 -9.62
N SER A 246 14.93 -40.45 -8.41
CA SER A 246 15.52 -39.45 -7.56
C SER A 246 16.87 -38.93 -8.07
N LYS A 247 16.90 -38.18 -9.18
CA LYS A 247 18.13 -37.50 -9.66
C LYS A 247 18.36 -36.10 -9.09
N GLN A 248 17.46 -35.60 -8.24
CA GLN A 248 17.53 -34.23 -7.71
C GLN A 248 18.38 -34.08 -6.43
N GLU A 249 18.68 -35.17 -5.71
CA GLU A 249 19.43 -35.12 -4.45
C GLU A 249 20.97 -35.07 -4.64
N LEU A 250 21.52 -35.70 -5.68
CA LEU A 250 22.97 -35.80 -5.87
C LEU A 250 23.63 -34.50 -6.38
N LEU A 251 22.89 -33.68 -7.13
CA LEU A 251 23.37 -32.39 -7.63
C LEU A 251 23.32 -31.30 -6.52
N GLY A 252 22.36 -31.42 -5.60
CA GLY A 252 22.19 -30.49 -4.47
C GLY A 252 23.33 -30.57 -3.45
N ILE A 253 23.86 -31.77 -3.17
CA ILE A 253 24.94 -31.96 -2.18
C ILE A 253 26.27 -31.32 -2.65
N ASN A 254 26.62 -31.48 -3.94
CA ASN A 254 27.85 -30.89 -4.50
C ASN A 254 27.79 -29.36 -4.58
N LEU A 255 26.61 -28.78 -4.83
CA LEU A 255 26.42 -27.32 -4.83
C LEU A 255 26.31 -26.74 -3.41
N MET A 256 25.71 -27.46 -2.46
CA MET A 256 25.65 -27.08 -1.04
C MET A 256 27.06 -26.91 -0.45
N HIS A 257 28.00 -27.79 -0.81
CA HIS A 257 29.39 -27.69 -0.39
C HIS A 257 30.13 -26.48 -0.98
N ILE A 258 29.77 -26.04 -2.18
CA ILE A 258 30.33 -24.84 -2.84
C ILE A 258 29.72 -23.55 -2.26
N PHE A 259 28.43 -23.56 -1.95
CA PHE A 259 27.68 -22.39 -1.47
C PHE A 259 28.02 -22.04 -0.01
N ILE A 260 28.14 -23.05 0.87
CA ILE A 260 28.59 -22.87 2.26
C ILE A 260 30.00 -22.26 2.31
N LYS A 261 30.91 -22.72 1.43
CA LYS A 261 32.29 -22.20 1.31
C LYS A 261 32.36 -20.74 0.81
N LYS A 262 31.29 -20.25 0.17
CA LYS A 262 31.21 -18.88 -0.38
C LYS A 262 30.44 -17.92 0.52
N LEU A 263 29.52 -18.42 1.36
CA LEU A 263 28.78 -17.63 2.36
C LEU A 263 29.54 -17.40 3.67
N LEU A 264 30.42 -18.33 4.08
CA LEU A 264 31.23 -18.23 5.32
C LEU A 264 32.55 -17.46 5.15
N ARG A 265 32.84 -16.89 3.97
CA ARG A 265 34.07 -16.13 3.78
C ARG A 265 33.93 -14.79 4.54
N PRO A 266 34.76 -14.49 5.56
CA PRO A 266 34.73 -13.22 6.25
C PRO A 266 35.04 -12.10 5.26
N SER A 267 34.29 -10.99 5.37
CA SER A 267 34.59 -9.77 4.63
C SER A 267 35.86 -9.14 5.20
N THR A 268 37.00 -9.46 4.60
CA THR A 268 38.16 -8.57 4.55
C THR A 268 37.93 -7.52 3.49
#